data_AF-A0A9Q6PUB5-F1
#
_entry.id   AF-A0A9Q6PUB5-F1
#
_cell.length_a   1.000
_cell.length_b   1.000
_cell.length_c   1.000
_cell.angle_alpha   90.00
_cell.angle_beta   90.00
_cell.angle_gamma   90.00
#
_symmetry.space_group_name_H-M   'P 1'
#
loop_
_entity.id
_entity.type
_entity.pdbx_description
1 polymer ?
#
loop_
_entity_poly.entity_id
_entity_poly.type
_entity_poly.pdbx_seq_one_letter_code
_entity_poly.pdbx_strand_id
1 'polypeptide(L)' 'MNKELLDIYSDYLISQNHYATATGLSDLLEGSISHDKVTRFLNKNHFGSKELWSYVIALNE' A
#
# COMPACT_ATOMS: atom_id res chain seq x y z
N MET A 1 13.53 -3.91 -3.55
CA MET A 1 12.22 -3.33 -3.18
C MET A 1 11.15 -4.14 -3.90
N ASN A 2 10.07 -4.57 -3.24
CA ASN A 2 9.05 -5.41 -3.89
C ASN A 2 8.08 -4.49 -4.66
N LYS A 3 8.38 -4.22 -5.94
CA LYS A 3 7.64 -3.26 -6.78
C LYS A 3 6.17 -3.65 -6.96
N GLU A 4 5.89 -4.93 -7.17
CA GLU A 4 4.53 -5.45 -7.31
C GLU A 4 3.64 -5.14 -6.09
N LEU A 5 4.19 -5.29 -4.88
CA LEU A 5 3.46 -4.95 -3.65
C LEU A 5 3.22 -3.44 -3.51
N LEU A 6 4.15 -2.62 -4.01
CA LEU A 6 4.00 -1.16 -4.02
C LEU A 6 2.93 -0.72 -5.02
N ASP A 7 2.91 -1.30 -6.22
CA ASP A 7 1.93 -0.99 -7.26
C ASP A 7 0.52 -1.33 -6.78
N ILE A 8 0.31 -2.56 -6.28
CA ILE A 8 -0.98 -3.00 -5.73
C ILE A 8 -1.42 -2.11 -4.55
N TYR A 9 -0.49 -1.76 -3.65
CA TYR A 9 -0.83 -0.89 -2.52
C TYR A 9 -1.17 0.53 -2.98
N SER A 10 -0.50 1.04 -4.01
CA SER A 10 -0.77 2.37 -4.59
C SER A 10 -2.13 2.41 -5.28
N ASP A 11 -2.46 1.39 -6.08
CA ASP A 11 -3.79 1.24 -6.71
C ASP A 11 -4.90 1.14 -5.66
N TYR A 12 -4.63 0.46 -4.54
CA TYR A 12 -5.56 0.42 -3.42
C TYR A 12 -5.74 1.79 -2.75
N LEU A 13 -4.67 2.56 -2.56
CA LEU A 13 -4.76 3.92 -2.02
C LEU A 13 -5.52 4.87 -2.94
N ILE A 14 -5.37 4.71 -4.26
CA ILE A 14 -6.06 5.55 -5.26
C ILE A 14 -7.54 5.17 -5.36
N SER A 15 -7.87 3.87 -5.31
CA SER A 15 -9.24 3.39 -5.46
C SER A 15 -10.08 3.54 -4.19
N GLN A 16 -9.47 3.61 -3.01
CA GLN A 16 -10.19 3.80 -1.76
C GLN A 16 -10.50 5.28 -1.46
N ASN A 17 -11.79 5.61 -1.44
CA ASN A 17 -12.29 6.91 -0.99
C ASN A 17 -12.50 7.00 0.53
N HIS A 18 -12.10 5.96 1.28
CA HIS A 18 -12.26 5.84 2.73
C HIS A 18 -10.91 5.53 3.42
N TYR A 19 -10.92 5.23 4.72
CA TYR A 19 -9.72 4.89 5.47
C TYR A 19 -9.03 3.65 4.89
N ALA A 20 -7.90 3.85 4.22
CA ALA A 20 -7.05 2.77 3.74
C ALA A 20 -6.37 2.05 4.91
N THR A 21 -6.53 0.73 4.98
CA THR A 21 -5.91 -0.11 6.03
C THR A 21 -5.27 -1.36 5.43
N ALA A 22 -4.22 -1.88 6.07
CA ALA A 22 -3.56 -3.12 5.64
C ALA A 22 -4.51 -4.33 5.66
N THR A 23 -5.44 -4.36 6.63
CA THR A 23 -6.49 -5.37 6.72
C THR A 23 -7.47 -5.24 5.55
N GLY A 24 -7.93 -4.02 5.25
CA GLY A 24 -8.84 -3.78 4.13
C GLY A 24 -8.25 -4.16 2.77
N LEU A 25 -6.95 -3.95 2.56
CA LEU A 25 -6.25 -4.46 1.37
C LEU A 25 -6.21 -5.99 1.34
N SER A 26 -5.86 -6.62 2.47
CA SER A 26 -5.81 -8.08 2.58
C SER A 26 -7.16 -8.71 2.29
N ASP A 27 -8.25 -8.13 2.80
CA ASP A 27 -9.61 -8.60 2.58
C ASP A 27 -10.05 -8.39 1.12
N LEU A 28 -9.71 -7.25 0.50
CA LEU A 28 -9.99 -6.98 -0.92
C LEU A 28 -9.32 -7.98 -1.85
N LEU A 29 -8.14 -8.47 -1.46
CA LEU A 29 -7.35 -9.45 -2.20
C LEU A 29 -7.63 -10.89 -1.77
N GLU A 30 -8.70 -11.14 -1.00
CA GLU A 30 -9.09 -12.46 -0.49
C GLU A 30 -7.95 -13.19 0.25
N GLY A 31 -7.09 -12.43 0.94
CA GLY A 31 -5.94 -12.94 1.68
C GLY A 31 -4.73 -13.33 0.82
N SER A 32 -4.76 -13.14 -0.50
CA SER A 32 -3.61 -13.41 -1.38
C SER A 32 -2.37 -12.57 -1.01
N ILE A 33 -2.60 -11.38 -0.43
CA ILE A 33 -1.60 -10.60 0.28
C ILE A 33 -2.05 -10.45 1.72
N SER A 34 -1.32 -11.06 2.67
CA SER A 34 -1.67 -10.94 4.10
C SER A 34 -1.45 -9.53 4.63
N HIS A 35 -2.31 -9.09 5.55
CA HIS A 35 -2.18 -7.79 6.22
C HIS A 35 -0.81 -7.63 6.93
N ASP A 36 -0.23 -8.73 7.43
CA ASP A 36 1.11 -8.77 8.02
C ASP A 36 2.21 -8.44 7.00
N LYS A 37 2.07 -8.92 5.76
CA LYS A 37 3.02 -8.65 4.67
C LYS A 37 2.98 -7.17 4.28
N VAL A 38 1.80 -6.58 4.24
CA VAL A 38 1.60 -5.14 4.01
C VAL A 38 2.20 -4.33 5.16
N THR A 39 1.87 -4.68 6.41
CA THR A 39 2.37 -3.99 7.61
C THR A 39 3.90 -4.06 7.70
N ARG A 40 4.50 -5.23 7.44
CA ARG A 40 5.95 -5.37 7.36
C ARG A 40 6.55 -4.54 6.23
N PHE A 41 5.89 -4.47 5.07
CA PHE A 41 6.34 -3.64 3.95
C PHE A 41 6.35 -2.15 4.30
N LEU A 42 5.27 -1.65 4.91
CA LEU A 42 5.15 -0.27 5.37
C LEU A 42 6.14 0.06 6.48
N ASN A 43 6.40 -0.88 7.39
CA ASN A 43 7.39 -0.70 8.47
C ASN A 43 8.85 -0.91 8.02
N LYS A 44 9.09 -1.55 6.88
CA LYS A 44 10.47 -1.87 6.41
C LYS A 44 11.21 -0.63 5.92
N ASN A 45 10.47 0.35 5.46
CA ASN A 45 10.97 1.66 5.09
C ASN A 45 10.29 2.66 6.03
N HIS A 46 10.97 3.72 6.43
CA HIS A 46 10.37 4.75 7.28
C HIS A 46 9.41 5.63 6.45
N PHE A 47 8.45 5.00 5.78
CA PHE A 47 7.45 5.68 5.00
C PHE A 47 6.25 5.95 5.89
N GLY A 48 6.18 7.17 6.42
CA GLY A 48 4.91 7.67 6.91
C GLY A 48 3.91 7.80 5.75
N SER A 49 2.64 8.02 6.10
CA SER A 49 1.56 8.21 5.12
C SER A 49 1.89 9.29 4.09
N LYS A 50 2.67 10.30 4.49
CA LYS A 50 3.14 11.40 3.65
C LYS A 50 4.17 10.93 2.61
N GLU A 51 5.16 10.14 3.01
CA GLU A 51 6.21 9.64 2.14
C GLU A 51 5.65 8.66 1.10
N LEU A 52 4.71 7.79 1.49
CA LEU A 52 3.99 6.91 0.54
C LEU A 52 3.22 7.72 -0.49
N TRP A 53 2.52 8.77 -0.07
CA TRP A 53 1.78 9.64 -0.99
C TRP A 53 2.68 10.37 -1.98
N SER A 54 3.85 10.86 -1.53
CA SER A 54 4.85 11.45 -2.42
C SER A 54 5.36 10.46 -3.47
N TYR A 55 5.50 9.17 -3.14
CA TYR A 55 5.87 8.13 -4.11
C TYR A 55 4.78 7.89 -5.15
N VAL A 56 3.51 7.85 -4.73
CA VAL A 56 2.36 7.69 -5.65
C VAL A 56 2.29 8.86 -6.64
N ILE A 57 2.54 10.08 -6.17
CA ILE A 57 2.58 11.27 -7.04
C ILE A 57 3.77 11.20 -8.01
N ALA A 58 4.96 10.83 -7.53
CA ALA A 58 6.17 10.75 -8.36
C ALA A 58 6.15 9.63 -9.41
N LEU A 59 5.27 8.63 -9.27
CA LEU A 59 5.07 7.57 -10.26
C LEU A 59 4.14 7.98 -11.42
N ASN A 60 3.49 9.14 -11.33
CA ASN A 60 2.58 9.68 -12.35
C ASN A 60 3.22 10.75 -13.26
N GLU A 61 4.54 10.95 -13.19
CA GLU A 61 5.33 11.73 -14.17
C GLU A 61 6.11 10.83 -15.13
#